data_AF-A0AA95ZBN7-F1
#
_entry.id   AF-A0AA95ZBN7-F1
#
_cell.length_a   1.000
_cell.length_b   1.000
_cell.length_c   1.000
_cell.angle_alpha   90.00
_cell.angle_beta   90.00
_cell.angle_gamma   90.00
#
_symmetry.space_group_name_H-M   'P 1'
#
loop_
_entity.id
_entity.type
_entity.pdbx_description
1 polymer ?
#
loop_
_entity_poly.entity_id
_entity_poly.type
_entity_poly.pdbx_seq_one_letter_code
_entity_poly.pdbx_strand_id
1 'polypeptide(L)' 'MKIVHRDDYRARRAADYPALTELADALVHQQAGDGAKLRAYLDACRAVKARYPKPDPANPTS' A
#
# COMPACT_ATOMS: atom_id res chain seq x y z
N MET A 1 -10.00 -20.58 19.60
CA MET A 1 -9.75 -19.41 18.72
C MET A 1 -9.06 -19.90 17.45
N LYS A 2 -9.74 -19.90 16.29
CA LYS A 2 -9.09 -20.18 15.01
C LYS A 2 -8.32 -18.93 14.60
N ILE A 3 -7.02 -18.87 14.91
CA ILE A 3 -6.12 -17.85 14.39
C ILE A 3 -5.89 -18.24 12.93
N VAL A 4 -6.74 -17.74 12.03
CA VAL A 4 -6.52 -17.83 10.59
C VAL A 4 -5.27 -17.00 10.30
N HIS A 5 -4.13 -17.68 10.06
CA HIS A 5 -3.00 -17.07 9.36
C HIS A 5 -3.46 -16.79 7.93
N ARG A 6 -4.18 -15.67 7.74
CA ARG A 6 -4.32 -15.05 6.44
C ARG A 6 -2.90 -14.72 6.02
N ASP A 7 -2.31 -15.51 5.11
CA ASP A 7 -1.04 -15.21 4.44
C ASP A 7 -0.83 -13.71 4.37
N ASP A 8 0.10 -13.20 5.19
CA ASP A 8 0.13 -11.83 5.67
C ASP A 8 0.12 -10.83 4.51
N TYR A 9 -1.07 -10.53 3.99
CA TYR A 9 -1.24 -9.55 2.92
C TYR A 9 -0.68 -8.20 3.38
N ARG A 10 -0.62 -7.99 4.70
CA ARG A 10 0.08 -6.89 5.36
C ARG A 10 1.59 -6.95 5.19
N ALA A 11 2.22 -8.10 5.44
CA ALA A 11 3.66 -8.27 5.25
C ALA A 11 4.05 -8.14 3.77
N ARG A 12 3.26 -8.75 2.87
CA ARG A 12 3.46 -8.63 1.41
C ARG A 12 3.30 -7.19 0.92
N ARG A 13 2.27 -6.48 1.38
CA ARG A 13 2.11 -5.04 1.08
C ARG A 13 3.25 -4.19 1.66
N ALA A 14 3.72 -4.52 2.86
CA ALA A 14 4.80 -3.78 3.51
C ALA A 14 6.13 -3.94 2.77
N ALA A 15 6.39 -5.13 2.21
CA ALA A 15 7.57 -5.37 1.38
C ALA A 15 7.53 -4.61 0.05
N ASP A 16 6.34 -4.45 -0.54
CA ASP A 16 6.18 -3.83 -1.87
C ASP A 16 5.81 -2.34 -1.84
N TYR A 17 5.53 -1.75 -0.67
CA TYR A 17 5.24 -0.33 -0.61
C TYR A 17 6.45 0.51 -1.02
N PRO A 18 6.23 1.63 -1.73
CA PRO A 18 7.31 2.60 -1.98
C PRO A 18 7.89 3.11 -0.66
N ALA A 19 9.18 3.46 -0.68
CA ALA A 19 9.88 3.92 0.50
C ALA A 19 9.25 5.20 1.08
N LEU A 20 9.22 5.32 2.42
CA LEU A 20 8.66 6.51 3.09
C LEU A 20 9.45 7.79 2.77
N THR A 21 10.70 7.67 2.34
CA THR A 21 11.50 8.81 1.85
C THR A 21 10.90 9.44 0.60
N GLU A 22 10.33 8.64 -0.30
CA GLU A 22 9.63 9.13 -1.50
C GLU A 22 8.36 9.91 -1.12
N LEU A 23 7.68 9.49 -0.04
CA LEU A 23 6.56 10.25 0.51
C LEU A 23 7.03 11.60 1.08
N ALA A 24 8.13 11.61 1.84
CA ALA A 24 8.67 12.84 2.41
C ALA A 24 9.07 13.83 1.31
N ASP A 25 9.75 13.38 0.26
CA ASP A 25 10.08 14.19 -0.91
C ASP A 25 8.81 14.69 -1.63
N ALA A 26 7.86 13.79 -1.87
CA ALA A 26 6.59 14.14 -2.50
C ALA A 26 5.80 15.21 -1.72
N LEU A 27 5.86 15.20 -0.39
CA LEU A 27 5.22 16.21 0.45
C LEU A 27 5.91 17.58 0.33
N VAL A 28 7.25 17.61 0.27
CA VAL A 28 8.01 18.86 0.02
C VAL A 28 7.62 19.44 -1.34
N HIS A 29 7.58 18.61 -2.38
CA HIS A 29 7.14 19.00 -3.71
C HIS A 29 5.69 19.50 -3.72
N GLN A 30 4.80 18.84 -3.00
CA GLN A 30 3.41 19.26 -2.88
C GLN A 30 3.30 20.65 -2.23
N GLN A 31 4.10 20.93 -1.19
CA GLN A 31 4.14 22.26 -0.56
C GLN A 31 4.70 23.33 -1.50
N ALA A 32 5.59 22.97 -2.43
CA ALA A 32 6.08 23.84 -3.50
C ALA A 32 5.06 24.01 -4.66
N GLY A 33 3.89 23.37 -4.60
CA GLY A 33 2.83 23.45 -5.60
C GLY A 33 2.79 22.31 -6.62
N ASP A 34 3.72 21.35 -6.54
CA ASP A 34 3.77 20.18 -7.42
C ASP A 34 3.26 18.91 -6.71
N GLY A 35 1.97 18.61 -6.89
CA GLY A 35 1.33 17.41 -6.36
C GLY A 35 1.56 16.13 -7.19
N ALA A 36 2.31 16.18 -8.30
CA ALA A 36 2.45 15.03 -9.19
C ALA A 36 3.15 13.86 -8.49
N LYS A 37 4.22 14.14 -7.74
CA LYS A 37 4.96 13.13 -6.97
C LYS A 37 4.10 12.44 -5.92
N LEU A 38 3.29 13.21 -5.18
CA LEU A 38 2.39 12.63 -4.19
C LEU A 38 1.34 11.75 -4.87
N ARG A 39 0.79 12.19 -6.00
CA ARG A 39 -0.20 11.39 -6.75
C ARG A 39 0.41 10.08 -7.25
N ALA A 40 1.65 10.10 -7.76
CA ALA A 40 2.37 8.91 -8.17
C ALA A 40 2.62 7.95 -6.99
N TYR A 41 3.06 8.46 -5.83
CA TYR A 41 3.24 7.67 -4.62
C TYR A 41 1.95 6.99 -4.16
N LEU A 42 0.84 7.72 -4.18
CA LEU A 42 -0.47 7.19 -3.82
C LEU A 42 -0.96 6.14 -4.83
N ASP A 43 -0.67 6.30 -6.11
CA ASP A 43 -1.01 5.33 -7.14
C ASP A 43 -0.22 4.02 -6.97
N ALA A 44 1.09 4.11 -6.73
CA ALA A 44 1.93 2.97 -6.38
C ALA A 44 1.38 2.22 -5.15
N CYS A 45 1.01 2.95 -4.10
CA CYS A 45 0.36 2.37 -2.92
C CYS A 45 -0.96 1.64 -3.26
N ARG A 46 -1.76 2.17 -4.20
CA ARG A 46 -3.00 1.52 -4.64
C ARG A 46 -2.71 0.26 -5.45
N ALA A 47 -1.71 0.28 -6.33
CA ALA A 47 -1.29 -0.89 -7.10
C ALA A 47 -0.85 -2.04 -6.20
N VAL A 48 -0.06 -1.74 -5.15
CA VAL A 48 0.34 -2.73 -4.13
C VAL A 48 -0.87 -3.30 -3.38
N LYS A 49 -1.84 -2.46 -3.01
CA LYS A 49 -3.08 -2.91 -2.37
C LYS A 49 -3.95 -3.77 -3.28
N ALA A 50 -3.97 -3.48 -4.58
CA ALA A 50 -4.69 -4.24 -5.60
C ALA A 50 -4.04 -5.60 -5.87
N ARG A 51 -2.69 -5.67 -5.86
CA ARG A 51 -1.93 -6.93 -5.97
C ARG A 51 -2.18 -7.88 -4.80
N TYR A 52 -2.34 -7.33 -3.60
CA TYR A 52 -2.61 -8.10 -2.39
C TYR A 52 -3.95 -7.71 -1.80
N PRO A 53 -5.10 -8.09 -2.39
CA PRO A 53 -6.42 -7.70 -1.89
C PRO A 53 -6.61 -8.14 -0.44
N LYS A 54 -7.38 -7.37 0.34
CA LYS A 54 -7.71 -7.77 1.71
C LYS A 54 -8.58 -9.02 1.59
N PRO A 55 -8.24 -10.14 2.28
CA PRO A 55 -9.09 -11.31 2.21
C PRO A 55 -10.48 -10.94 2.75
N ASP A 56 -11.52 -11.42 2.10
CA ASP A 56 -12.88 -11.25 2.59
C ASP A 56 -13.05 -12.10 3.86
N PRO A 57 -13.48 -11.54 5.01
CA PRO A 57 -13.78 -12.37 6.18
C PRO A 57 -14.87 -13.43 5.92
N ALA A 58 -15.65 -13.31 4.85
CA ALA A 58 -16.74 -14.22 4.51
C ALA A 58 -16.36 -15.38 3.57
N ASN A 59 -15.18 -15.39 2.94
CA ASN A 59 -14.82 -16.47 2.00
C ASN A 59 -13.33 -16.88 2.13
N PRO A 60 -13.02 -17.96 2.86
CA PRO A 60 -11.64 -18.33 3.19
C PRO A 60 -10.94 -19.21 2.13
N THR A 61 -11.46 -19.33 0.91
CA THR A 61 -10.92 -20.28 -0.09
C THR A 61 -10.61 -19.58 -1.42
N SER A 62 -9.32 -19.35 -1.67
CA SER A 62 -8.72 -19.36 -3.00
C SER A 62 -7.33 -19.94 -2.87
#